data_AF-Q7RP75-F1
#
_entry.id   AF-Q7RP75-F1
#
_cell.length_a   1.000
_cell.length_b   1.000
_cell.length_c   1.000
_cell.angle_alpha   90.00
_cell.angle_beta   90.00
_cell.angle_gamma   90.00
#
_symmetry.space_group_name_H-M   'P 1'
#
loop_
_entity.id
_entity.type
_entity.pdbx_description
1 polymer ?
#
loop_
_entity_poly.entity_id
_entity_poly.type
_entity_poly.pdbx_seq_one_letter_code
_entity_poly.pdbx_strand_id
1 'polypeptide(L)'
;MKNYFFFFDNFLNNYPLKLIPTNLGYDKFSKTLIENVTKIGTFFRTMLPIFIPLSIYQYIRQVDRDRYAEEIFYEHSKSDNLKSFYDSSTKYKNIKNWRIQYDLYLIDKAVNS
;
A
#
# COMPACT_ATOMS: atom_id res chain seq x y z
N MET A 1 2.25 -2.49 -11.35
CA MET A 1 1.51 -3.61 -10.73
C MET A 1 2.36 -4.78 -10.24
N LYS A 2 3.68 -4.83 -10.51
CA LYS A 2 4.55 -5.95 -10.08
C LYS A 2 5.15 -5.85 -8.66
N ASN A 3 5.07 -4.68 -8.01
CA ASN A 3 5.71 -4.45 -6.69
C ASN A 3 4.86 -4.92 -5.52
N TYR A 4 3.53 -4.98 -5.66
CA TYR A 4 2.66 -5.54 -4.62
C TYR A 4 2.81 -7.07 -4.52
N PHE A 5 3.11 -7.73 -5.64
CA PHE A 5 3.34 -9.18 -5.67
C PHE A 5 4.59 -9.56 -4.86
N PHE A 6 5.66 -8.77 -4.97
CA PHE A 6 6.91 -8.99 -4.24
C PHE A 6 6.77 -8.87 -2.70
N PHE A 7 5.89 -7.99 -2.22
CA PHE A 7 5.64 -7.84 -0.78
C PHE A 7 4.85 -9.03 -0.22
N PHE A 8 3.86 -9.53 -0.95
CA PHE A 8 3.11 -10.73 -0.58
C PHE A 8 3.95 -12.01 -0.68
N ASP A 9 4.80 -12.14 -1.71
CA ASP A 9 5.69 -13.29 -1.87
C ASP A 9 6.74 -13.37 -0.74
N ASN A 10 7.30 -12.25 -0.31
CA ASN A 10 8.22 -12.22 0.84
C ASN A 10 7.52 -12.45 2.17
N PHE A 11 6.27 -12.01 2.32
CA PHE A 11 5.46 -12.29 3.51
C PHE A 11 5.13 -13.79 3.61
N LEU A 12 4.72 -14.42 2.50
CA LEU A 12 4.41 -15.85 2.49
C LEU A 12 5.65 -16.77 2.55
N ASN A 13 6.80 -16.35 2.02
CA ASN A 13 8.04 -17.14 2.06
C ASN A 13 8.78 -17.07 3.40
N ASN A 14 8.63 -15.99 4.18
CA ASN A 14 9.34 -15.83 5.46
C ASN A 14 8.64 -16.45 6.67
N TYR A 15 7.38 -16.86 6.55
CA TYR A 15 6.76 -17.75 7.52
C TYR A 15 6.86 -19.17 7.01
N PRO A 16 7.48 -20.11 7.75
CA PRO A 16 7.44 -21.50 7.38
C PRO A 16 6.01 -22.01 7.61
N LEU A 17 5.11 -21.79 6.65
CA LEU A 17 3.85 -22.52 6.51
C LEU A 17 4.09 -24.04 6.34
N LYS A 18 5.36 -24.45 6.23
CA LYS A 18 5.85 -25.84 6.29
C LYS A 18 5.93 -26.41 7.72
N LEU A 19 5.72 -25.59 8.76
CA LEU A 19 5.63 -26.00 10.16
C LEU A 19 4.19 -25.84 10.65
N ILE A 20 3.20 -26.32 9.89
CA ILE A 20 1.92 -26.68 10.50
C ILE A 20 2.20 -28.02 11.19
N PRO A 21 2.41 -28.07 12.51
CA PRO A 21 2.62 -29.35 13.15
C PRO A 21 1.35 -30.16 12.91
N THR A 22 1.50 -31.40 12.46
CA THR A 22 0.42 -32.38 12.24
C THR A 22 -0.31 -32.77 13.53
N ASN A 23 -0.15 -31.97 14.59
CA ASN A 23 -0.52 -32.21 15.97
C ASN A 23 -1.17 -30.96 16.60
N LEU A 24 -1.87 -30.15 15.79
CA LEU A 24 -2.75 -29.05 16.22
C LEU A 24 -4.06 -29.60 16.82
N GLY A 25 -3.95 -30.44 17.84
CA GLY A 25 -5.12 -30.79 18.66
C GLY A 25 -5.53 -29.57 19.49
N TYR A 26 -6.81 -29.20 19.45
CA TYR A 26 -7.36 -28.11 20.27
C TYR A 26 -7.08 -28.32 21.77
N ASP A 27 -6.88 -29.56 22.19
CA ASP A 27 -6.59 -29.98 23.56
C ASP A 27 -5.25 -29.47 24.12
N LYS A 28 -4.31 -29.07 23.25
CA LYS A 28 -2.95 -28.65 23.64
C LYS A 28 -2.79 -27.14 23.80
N PHE A 29 -3.78 -26.36 23.38
CA PHE A 29 -3.72 -24.90 23.44
C PHE A 29 -4.38 -24.38 24.72
N SER A 30 -3.83 -23.31 25.29
CA SER A 30 -4.47 -22.65 26.42
C SER A 30 -5.81 -22.07 25.98
N LYS A 31 -6.83 -22.22 26.83
CA LYS A 31 -8.20 -21.72 26.57
C LYS A 31 -8.21 -20.23 26.21
N THR A 32 -7.33 -19.45 26.85
CA THR A 32 -7.16 -18.02 26.60
C THR A 32 -6.68 -17.71 25.18
N LEU A 33 -5.80 -18.54 24.60
CA LEU A 33 -5.27 -18.35 23.24
C LEU A 33 -6.37 -18.65 22.21
N ILE A 34 -7.13 -19.73 22.41
CA ILE A 34 -8.26 -20.09 21.56
C ILE A 34 -9.29 -18.95 21.57
N GLU A 35 -9.69 -18.47 22.75
CA GLU A 35 -10.64 -17.37 22.88
C GLU A 35 -10.17 -16.09 22.18
N ASN A 36 -8.89 -15.73 22.32
CA ASN A 36 -8.34 -14.54 21.67
C ASN A 36 -8.29 -14.69 20.15
N VAL A 37 -7.88 -15.85 19.63
CA VAL A 37 -7.87 -16.13 18.19
C VAL A 37 -9.30 -16.12 17.63
N THR A 38 -10.27 -16.69 18.35
CA THR A 38 -11.67 -16.65 17.94
C THR A 38 -12.22 -15.22 17.95
N LYS A 39 -11.93 -14.41 18.99
CA LYS A 39 -12.34 -13.00 19.07
C LYS A 39 -11.73 -12.16 17.94
N ILE A 40 -10.46 -12.37 17.61
CA ILE A 40 -9.78 -11.69 16.51
C ILE A 40 -10.38 -12.13 15.17
N GLY A 41 -10.61 -13.43 14.99
CA GLY A 41 -11.23 -13.98 13.78
C GLY A 41 -12.65 -13.47 13.55
N THR A 42 -13.46 -13.35 14.61
CA THR A 42 -14.80 -12.77 14.52
C THR A 42 -14.75 -11.27 14.24
N PHE A 43 -13.83 -10.53 14.87
CA PHE A 43 -13.60 -9.12 14.57
C PHE A 43 -13.23 -8.88 13.11
N PHE A 44 -12.31 -9.68 12.54
CA PHE A 44 -11.99 -9.56 11.13
C PHE A 44 -13.18 -9.87 10.21
N ARG A 45 -14.00 -10.89 10.53
CA ARG A 45 -15.21 -11.20 9.75
C ARG A 45 -16.25 -10.07 9.79
N THR A 46 -16.39 -9.36 10.90
CA THR A 46 -17.34 -8.24 11.02
C THR A 46 -16.79 -6.93 10.43
N MET A 47 -15.46 -6.72 10.47
CA MET A 47 -14.82 -5.52 9.92
C MET A 47 -14.57 -5.58 8.42
N LEU A 48 -14.36 -6.76 7.84
CA LEU A 48 -14.01 -6.91 6.43
C LEU A 48 -15.04 -6.28 5.45
N PRO A 49 -16.37 -6.38 5.68
CA PRO A 49 -17.37 -5.70 4.86
C PRO A 49 -17.28 -4.16 4.89
N ILE A 50 -16.77 -3.57 5.98
CA ILE A 50 -16.61 -2.11 6.13
C ILE A 50 -15.24 -1.67 5.59
N PHE A 51 -14.22 -2.50 5.80
CA PHE A 51 -12.85 -2.22 5.39
C PHE A 51 -12.69 -2.17 3.86
N ILE A 52 -13.39 -3.04 3.12
CA ILE A 52 -13.30 -3.06 1.65
C ILE A 52 -13.78 -1.72 1.04
N PRO A 53 -15.01 -1.23 1.30
CA PRO A 53 -15.45 0.07 0.82
C PRO A 53 -14.55 1.22 1.26
N LEU A 54 -14.08 1.21 2.52
CA LEU A 54 -13.21 2.25 3.03
C LEU A 54 -11.87 2.30 2.29
N SER A 55 -11.27 1.13 2.04
CA SER A 55 -10.00 1.03 1.31
C SER A 55 -10.14 1.47 -0.15
N ILE A 56 -11.23 1.10 -0.83
CA ILE A 56 -11.53 1.53 -2.19
C ILE A 56 -11.75 3.05 -2.23
N TYR A 57 -12.51 3.59 -1.28
CA TYR A 57 -12.74 5.04 -1.18
C TYR A 57 -11.43 5.81 -1.00
N GLN A 58 -10.57 5.35 -0.08
CA GLN A 58 -9.25 5.95 0.14
C GLN A 58 -8.37 5.84 -1.11
N TYR A 59 -8.41 4.71 -1.82
CA TYR A 59 -7.69 4.53 -3.06
C TYR A 59 -8.13 5.51 -4.14
N ILE A 60 -9.44 5.63 -4.39
CA ILE A 60 -10.00 6.56 -5.38
C ILE A 60 -9.57 7.99 -5.05
N ARG A 61 -9.72 8.40 -3.79
CA ARG A 61 -9.34 9.75 -3.33
C ARG A 61 -7.83 10.03 -3.50
N GLN A 62 -6.99 9.01 -3.34
CA GLN A 62 -5.55 9.15 -3.56
C GLN A 62 -5.23 9.29 -5.05
N VAL A 63 -5.86 8.49 -5.92
CA VAL A 63 -5.67 8.55 -7.36
C VAL A 63 -6.14 9.90 -7.92
N ASP A 64 -7.27 10.40 -7.44
CA ASP A 64 -7.84 11.69 -7.85
C ASP A 64 -6.89 12.85 -7.56
N ARG A 65 -6.33 12.92 -6.34
CA ARG A 65 -5.32 13.92 -5.98
C ARG A 65 -4.05 13.83 -6.83
N ASP A 66 -3.60 12.63 -7.13
CA ASP A 66 -2.41 12.44 -7.98
C ASP A 66 -2.64 12.98 -9.39
N ARG A 67 -3.83 12.76 -9.97
CA ARG A 67 -4.16 13.26 -11.31
C ARG A 67 -4.29 14.78 -11.34
N TYR A 68 -4.94 15.34 -10.33
CA TYR A 68 -5.06 16.79 -10.20
C TYR A 68 -3.69 17.49 -10.09
N ALA A 69 -2.75 16.89 -9.34
CA ALA A 69 -1.38 17.42 -9.24
C ALA A 69 -0.63 17.32 -10.58
N GLU A 70 -0.82 16.23 -11.35
CA GLU A 70 -0.25 16.06 -12.68
C GLU A 70 -0.76 17.15 -13.66
N GLU A 71 -2.05 17.49 -13.61
CA GLU A 71 -2.67 18.53 -14.43
C GLU A 71 -2.08 19.92 -14.11
N ILE A 72 -2.05 20.30 -12.84
CA ILE A 72 -1.44 21.58 -12.41
C ILE A 72 0.02 21.63 -12.88
N PHE A 73 0.78 20.57 -12.68
CA PHE A 73 2.19 20.56 -13.06
C PHE A 73 2.37 20.72 -14.58
N TYR A 74 1.50 20.10 -15.38
CA TYR A 74 1.49 20.26 -16.83
C TYR A 74 1.13 21.69 -17.26
N GLU A 75 0.13 22.31 -16.64
CA GLU A 75 -0.25 23.71 -16.91
C GLU A 75 0.91 24.67 -16.64
N HIS A 76 1.69 24.42 -15.59
CA HIS A 76 2.81 25.27 -15.20
C HIS A 76 4.10 25.00 -15.99
N SER A 77 4.31 23.78 -16.50
CA SER A 77 5.57 23.39 -17.16
C SER A 77 5.73 23.94 -18.58
N LYS A 78 4.69 24.53 -19.19
CA LYS A 78 4.68 25.09 -20.56
C LYS A 78 5.30 24.17 -21.62
N SER A 79 5.29 22.86 -21.41
CA SER A 79 6.02 21.90 -22.22
C SER A 79 5.07 21.12 -23.13
N ASP A 80 5.42 20.98 -24.41
CA ASP A 80 4.56 20.34 -25.43
C ASP A 80 4.48 18.81 -25.29
N ASN A 81 5.35 18.20 -24.47
CA ASN A 81 5.45 16.76 -24.33
C ASN A 81 4.41 16.16 -23.36
N LEU A 82 3.14 16.09 -23.76
CA LEU A 82 2.06 15.47 -22.98
C LEU A 82 2.42 14.07 -22.45
N LYS A 83 3.09 13.26 -23.29
CA LYS A 83 3.45 11.89 -22.97
C LYS A 83 4.39 11.78 -21.77
N SER A 84 5.24 12.78 -21.49
CA SER A 84 6.13 12.70 -20.32
C SER A 84 5.39 12.90 -18.99
N PHE A 85 4.22 13.52 -18.98
CA PHE A 85 3.45 13.78 -17.76
C PHE A 85 2.50 12.62 -17.44
N TYR A 86 1.74 12.16 -18.44
CA TYR A 86 0.67 11.18 -18.23
C TYR A 86 1.12 9.71 -18.38
N ASP A 87 2.39 9.45 -18.69
CA ASP A 87 2.91 8.08 -18.87
C ASP A 87 2.99 7.30 -17.55
N SER A 88 1.90 6.58 -17.29
CA SER A 88 1.67 5.66 -16.17
C SER A 88 2.78 4.61 -16.00
N SER A 89 3.51 4.25 -17.06
CA SER A 89 4.56 3.22 -17.00
C SER A 89 5.76 3.66 -16.14
N THR A 90 5.99 4.96 -16.05
CA THR A 90 7.08 5.56 -15.27
C THR A 90 6.74 5.74 -13.79
N LYS A 91 5.44 5.68 -13.42
CA LYS A 91 4.96 5.78 -12.04
C LYS A 91 5.49 4.63 -11.15
N TYR A 92 5.73 3.47 -11.75
CA TYR A 92 6.29 2.29 -11.08
C TYR A 92 7.74 2.46 -10.60
N LYS A 93 8.51 3.35 -11.22
CA LYS A 93 9.93 3.54 -10.90
C LYS A 93 10.16 4.57 -9.77
N ASN A 94 9.12 5.06 -9.10
CA ASN A 94 9.16 6.15 -8.09
C ASN A 94 9.75 7.50 -8.58
N ILE A 95 10.27 7.57 -9.80
CA ILE A 95 10.93 8.75 -10.39
C ILE A 95 9.94 9.90 -10.59
N LYS A 96 8.67 9.61 -10.92
CA LYS A 96 7.66 10.63 -11.24
C LYS A 96 6.61 10.84 -10.16
N ASN A 97 6.81 10.32 -8.95
CA ASN A 97 5.88 10.61 -7.86
C ASN A 97 6.11 12.05 -7.38
N TRP A 98 5.16 12.94 -7.69
CA TRP A 98 5.21 14.36 -7.36
C TRP A 98 5.42 14.60 -5.86
N ARG A 99 4.84 13.76 -5.01
CA ARG A 99 4.96 13.89 -3.55
C ARG A 99 6.36 13.57 -3.07
N ILE A 100 6.97 12.52 -3.60
CA ILE A 100 8.37 12.14 -3.26
C ILE A 100 9.33 13.23 -3.73
N GLN A 101 9.13 13.78 -4.94
CA GLN A 101 9.95 14.89 -5.44
C GLN A 101 9.80 16.15 -4.60
N TYR A 102 8.57 16.46 -4.16
CA TYR A 102 8.30 17.58 -3.28
C TYR A 102 8.95 17.40 -1.90
N ASP A 103 8.86 16.21 -1.31
CA ASP A 103 9.49 15.90 -0.02
C ASP A 103 11.03 16.00 -0.14
N LEU A 104 11.62 15.49 -1.23
CA LEU A 104 13.05 15.65 -1.51
C LEU A 104 13.46 17.12 -1.68
N TYR A 105 12.65 17.91 -2.37
CA TYR A 105 12.87 19.36 -2.51
C TYR A 105 12.85 20.08 -1.16
N LEU A 106 11.93 19.72 -0.26
CA LEU A 106 11.88 20.30 1.08
C LEU A 106 13.11 19.93 1.92
N ILE A 107 13.56 18.68 1.82
CA ILE A 107 14.78 18.21 2.50
C ILE A 107 16.00 18.97 1.97
N ASP A 108 16.16 19.05 0.64
CA ASP A 108 17.28 19.75 0.01
C ASP A 108 17.29 21.23 0.40
N LYS A 109 16.12 21.88 0.36
CA LYS A 109 15.96 23.26 0.80
C LYS A 109 16.36 23.45 2.26
N ALA A 110 15.98 22.54 3.16
CA ALA A 110 16.31 22.65 4.58
C ALA A 110 17.80 22.40 4.88
N VAL A 111 18.50 21.64 4.04
CA VAL A 111 19.95 21.38 4.18
C VAL A 111 20.79 22.50 3.58
N ASN A 112 20.33 23.09 2.46
CA ASN A 112 21.08 24.10 1.70
C ASN A 112 20.67 25.55 2.01
N SER A 113 19.71 25.77 2.93
CA SER A 113 19.31 27.10 3.44
C SER A 113 19.96 27.40 4.78
#